data_AF-A0A5K1AWM6-F1
#
_entry.id   AF-A0A5K1AWM6-F1
#
_cell.length_a   1.000
_cell.length_b   1.000
_cell.length_c   1.000
_cell.angle_alpha   90.00
_cell.angle_beta   90.00
_cell.angle_gamma   90.00
#
_symmetry.space_group_name_H-M   'P 1'
#
loop_
_entity.id
_entity.type
_entity.pdbx_description
1 polymer ?
#
loop_
_entity_poly.entity_id
_entity_poly.type
_entity_poly.pdbx_seq_one_letter_code
_entity_poly.pdbx_strand_id
1 'polypeptide(L)'
;MEDTALEEEGEHQQRSKADEKEVIQSLVEIEEAIGAYGDYRKTQRKECFNLVRRIKLLSPLLEEIRENGCPLSPRSISCFNDLKKAFLCAKKLLKTCNSGSKIYL
;
A
#
# COMPACT_ATOMS: atom_id res chain seq x y z
N MET A 1 41.86 4.67 -16.04
CA MET A 1 41.06 5.48 -15.09
C MET A 1 39.58 5.41 -15.49
N GLU A 2 39.11 4.26 -15.99
CA GLU A 2 37.80 4.09 -16.64
C GLU A 2 36.98 2.91 -16.08
N ASP A 3 37.53 2.09 -15.16
CA ASP A 3 36.80 0.91 -14.63
C ASP A 3 35.84 1.22 -13.47
N THR A 4 35.86 2.43 -12.90
CA THR A 4 35.06 2.77 -11.69
C THR A 4 33.63 3.23 -12.00
N ALA A 5 33.28 3.51 -13.26
CA ALA A 5 31.96 4.06 -13.62
C ALA A 5 30.86 3.00 -13.85
N LEU A 6 31.23 1.74 -14.09
CA LEU A 6 30.27 0.67 -14.39
C LEU A 6 29.72 -0.02 -13.13
N GLU A 7 30.37 0.14 -11.98
CA GLU A 7 29.96 -0.47 -10.71
C GLU A 7 28.90 0.39 -9.97
N GLU A 8 28.95 1.72 -10.07
CA GLU A 8 28.00 2.62 -9.39
C GLU A 8 26.58 2.58 -9.99
N GLU A 9 26.43 2.37 -11.30
CA GLU A 9 25.11 2.26 -11.95
C GLU A 9 24.36 0.98 -11.55
N GLY A 10 25.10 -0.10 -11.27
CA GLY A 10 24.55 -1.39 -10.84
C GLY A 10 23.94 -1.33 -9.43
N GLU A 11 24.61 -0.67 -8.50
CA GLU A 11 24.14 -0.54 -7.11
C GLU A 11 22.93 0.40 -6.99
N HIS A 12 22.93 1.52 -7.71
CA HIS A 12 21.79 2.46 -7.70
C HIS A 12 20.53 1.84 -8.33
N GLN A 13 20.71 1.07 -9.41
CA GLN A 13 19.61 0.36 -10.07
C GLN A 13 19.10 -0.83 -9.24
N GLN A 14 19.94 -1.48 -8.43
CA GLN A 14 19.52 -2.55 -7.53
C GLN A 14 18.77 -2.02 -6.31
N ARG A 15 19.22 -0.91 -5.70
CA ARG A 15 18.56 -0.33 -4.53
C ARG A 15 17.18 0.25 -4.85
N SER A 16 17.05 0.95 -5.98
CA SER A 16 15.76 1.48 -6.44
C SER A 16 14.73 0.38 -6.74
N LYS A 17 15.18 -0.76 -7.32
CA LYS A 17 14.32 -1.94 -7.52
C LYS A 17 13.89 -2.62 -6.23
N ALA A 18 14.74 -2.63 -5.21
CA ALA A 18 14.39 -3.16 -3.89
C ALA A 18 13.32 -2.28 -3.21
N ASP A 19 13.51 -0.96 -3.25
CA ASP A 19 12.56 0.03 -2.70
C ASP A 19 11.19 -0.05 -3.40
N GLU A 20 11.18 -0.25 -4.72
CA GLU A 20 9.97 -0.49 -5.53
C GLU A 20 9.21 -1.74 -5.08
N LYS A 21 9.89 -2.88 -5.01
CA LYS A 21 9.26 -4.14 -4.58
C LYS A 21 8.73 -4.03 -3.16
N GLU A 22 9.47 -3.38 -2.27
CA GLU A 22 9.07 -3.17 -0.88
C GLU A 22 7.79 -2.33 -0.78
N VAL A 23 7.68 -1.22 -1.53
CA VAL A 23 6.50 -0.35 -1.44
C VAL A 23 5.24 -1.02 -1.98
N ILE A 24 5.33 -1.75 -3.10
CA ILE A 24 4.19 -2.46 -3.69
C ILE A 24 3.76 -3.62 -2.78
N GLN A 25 4.72 -4.42 -2.29
CA GLN A 25 4.43 -5.52 -1.36
C GLN A 25 3.77 -5.01 -0.07
N SER A 26 4.29 -3.92 0.49
CA SER A 26 3.69 -3.27 1.67
C SER A 26 2.24 -2.85 1.43
N LEU A 27 1.92 -2.33 0.24
CA LEU A 27 0.56 -1.89 -0.10
C LEU A 27 -0.42 -3.07 -0.12
N VAL A 28 -0.02 -4.19 -0.72
CA VAL A 28 -0.80 -5.43 -0.76
C VAL A 28 -1.06 -5.94 0.66
N GLU A 29 -0.04 -6.02 1.51
CA GLU A 29 -0.20 -6.48 2.90
C GLU A 29 -1.12 -5.58 3.73
N ILE A 30 -1.06 -4.27 3.51
CA ILE A 30 -1.95 -3.33 4.20
C ILE A 30 -3.39 -3.49 3.69
N GLU A 31 -3.57 -3.67 2.39
CA GLU A 31 -4.87 -3.92 1.75
C GLU A 31 -5.53 -5.19 2.31
N GLU A 32 -4.79 -6.29 2.38
CA GLU A 32 -5.24 -7.56 2.97
C GLU A 32 -5.63 -7.38 4.44
N ALA A 33 -4.79 -6.71 5.23
CA ALA A 33 -5.06 -6.43 6.64
C ALA A 33 -6.32 -5.55 6.82
N ILE A 34 -6.58 -4.62 5.89
CA ILE A 34 -7.80 -3.83 5.85
C ILE A 34 -9.01 -4.72 5.52
N GLY A 35 -8.84 -5.63 4.57
CA GLY A 35 -9.86 -6.57 4.13
C GLY A 35 -10.30 -7.59 5.18
N ALA A 36 -9.49 -7.82 6.21
CA ALA A 36 -9.78 -8.73 7.33
C ALA A 36 -10.76 -8.14 8.36
N TYR A 37 -11.01 -6.83 8.34
CA TYR A 37 -12.01 -6.21 9.22
C TYR A 37 -13.43 -6.47 8.70
N GLY A 38 -14.31 -7.00 9.56
CA GLY A 38 -15.68 -7.39 9.16
C GLY A 38 -16.82 -6.87 10.04
N ASP A 39 -16.60 -6.61 11.33
CA ASP A 39 -17.66 -6.11 12.24
C ASP A 39 -17.43 -4.63 12.56
N TYR A 40 -18.07 -3.74 11.79
CA TYR A 40 -18.07 -2.31 12.07
C TYR A 40 -19.33 -1.89 12.82
N ARG A 41 -19.19 -0.86 13.68
CA ARG A 41 -20.30 -0.16 14.34
C ARG A 41 -21.38 0.26 13.32
N LYS A 42 -22.66 0.13 13.70
CA LYS A 42 -23.80 0.39 12.81
C LYS A 42 -23.78 1.79 12.17
N THR A 43 -23.43 2.81 12.95
CA THR A 43 -23.43 4.23 12.52
C THR A 43 -22.50 4.53 11.35
N GLN A 44 -21.38 3.81 11.24
CA GLN A 44 -20.34 4.03 10.23
C GLN A 44 -20.10 2.80 9.34
N ARG A 45 -20.88 1.73 9.53
CA ARG A 45 -20.73 0.45 8.84
C ARG A 45 -20.67 0.62 7.32
N LYS A 46 -21.62 1.38 6.76
CA LYS A 46 -21.70 1.64 5.32
C LYS A 46 -20.42 2.31 4.80
N GLU A 47 -19.95 3.36 5.48
CA GLU A 47 -18.77 4.10 5.06
C GLU A 47 -17.47 3.30 5.23
N CYS A 48 -17.36 2.51 6.31
CA CYS A 48 -16.24 1.59 6.47
C CYS A 48 -16.18 0.55 5.35
N PHE A 49 -17.29 -0.11 5.03
CA PHE A 49 -17.32 -1.09 3.93
C PHE A 49 -17.07 -0.44 2.58
N ASN A 50 -17.59 0.76 2.33
CA ASN A 50 -17.30 1.52 1.11
C ASN A 50 -15.80 1.81 0.98
N LEU A 51 -15.15 2.22 2.06
CA LEU A 51 -13.72 2.48 2.08
C LEU A 51 -12.91 1.20 1.81
N VAL A 52 -13.21 0.10 2.49
CA VAL A 52 -12.57 -1.20 2.22
C VAL A 52 -12.75 -1.62 0.77
N ARG A 53 -13.97 -1.51 0.23
CA ARG A 53 -14.25 -1.85 -1.18
C ARG A 53 -13.40 -1.00 -2.13
N ARG A 54 -13.30 0.32 -1.91
CA ARG A 54 -12.49 1.22 -2.74
C ARG A 54 -11.00 0.89 -2.69
N ILE A 55 -10.49 0.53 -1.52
CA ILE A 55 -9.10 0.10 -1.35
C ILE A 55 -8.85 -1.22 -2.11
N LYS A 56 -9.74 -2.20 -2.00
CA LYS A 56 -9.63 -3.49 -2.71
C LYS A 56 -9.69 -3.38 -4.23
N LEU A 57 -10.28 -2.31 -4.78
CA LEU A 57 -10.26 -2.08 -6.22
C LEU A 57 -8.86 -1.77 -6.76
N LEU A 58 -7.91 -1.44 -5.89
CA LEU A 58 -6.52 -1.17 -6.28
C LEU A 58 -5.68 -2.46 -6.36
N SER A 59 -6.17 -3.59 -5.87
CA SER A 59 -5.43 -4.87 -5.89
C SER A 59 -4.93 -5.23 -7.29
N PRO A 60 -5.77 -5.25 -8.35
CA PRO A 60 -5.31 -5.62 -9.69
C PRO A 60 -4.18 -4.73 -10.22
N LEU A 61 -4.24 -3.43 -9.92
CA LEU A 61 -3.18 -2.49 -10.31
C LEU A 61 -1.84 -2.83 -9.63
N LEU A 62 -1.86 -3.17 -8.34
CA LEU A 62 -0.65 -3.54 -7.60
C LEU A 62 -0.05 -4.86 -8.11
N GLU A 63 -0.90 -5.81 -8.48
CA GLU A 63 -0.49 -7.09 -9.08
C GLU A 63 0.12 -6.87 -10.47
N GLU A 64 -0.53 -6.10 -11.33
CA GLU A 64 -0.01 -5.76 -12.66
C GLU A 64 1.36 -5.09 -12.58
N ILE A 65 1.55 -4.12 -11.67
CA ILE A 65 2.86 -3.46 -11.49
C ILE A 65 3.94 -4.47 -11.06
N ARG A 66 3.60 -5.36 -10.13
CA ARG A 66 4.51 -6.39 -9.63
C ARG A 66 4.91 -7.38 -10.73
N GLU A 67 3.97 -7.74 -11.61
CA GLU A 67 4.17 -8.72 -12.70
C GLU A 67 4.86 -8.12 -13.93
N ASN A 68 4.60 -6.84 -14.24
CA ASN A 68 5.15 -6.16 -15.41
C ASN A 68 6.68 -6.08 -15.39
N GLY A 69 7.32 -6.10 -14.22
CA GLY A 69 8.78 -6.11 -14.05
C GLY A 69 9.51 -4.88 -14.59
N CYS A 70 8.76 -3.88 -15.07
CA CYS A 70 9.26 -2.62 -15.59
C CYS A 70 9.62 -1.71 -14.41
N PRO A 71 10.84 -1.16 -14.36
CA PRO A 71 11.24 -0.24 -13.29
C PRO A 71 10.28 0.95 -13.21
N LEU A 72 9.83 1.25 -11.99
CA LEU A 72 9.04 2.43 -11.73
C LEU A 72 9.91 3.69 -11.78
N SER A 73 9.34 4.78 -12.30
CA SER A 73 9.98 6.08 -12.17
C SER A 73 10.08 6.51 -10.69
N PRO A 74 11.08 7.32 -10.30
CA PRO A 74 11.16 7.85 -8.94
C PRO A 74 9.89 8.58 -8.49
N ARG A 75 9.22 9.27 -9.44
CA ARG A 75 7.93 9.94 -9.17
C ARG A 75 6.82 8.93 -8.85
N SER A 76 6.77 7.81 -9.57
CA SER A 76 5.82 6.74 -9.31
C SER A 76 6.03 6.14 -7.93
N ILE A 77 7.29 5.85 -7.57
CA ILE A 77 7.66 5.35 -6.23
C ILE A 77 7.20 6.32 -5.13
N SER A 78 7.41 7.64 -5.32
CA SER A 78 6.91 8.65 -4.38
C SER A 78 5.39 8.61 -4.24
N CYS A 79 4.66 8.49 -5.35
CA CYS A 79 3.19 8.41 -5.33
C CYS A 79 2.69 7.16 -4.60
N PHE A 80 3.33 6.00 -4.80
CA PHE A 80 2.99 4.77 -4.08
C PHE A 80 3.32 4.86 -2.58
N ASN A 81 4.38 5.57 -2.21
CA ASN A 81 4.68 5.84 -0.80
C ASN A 81 3.61 6.72 -0.14
N ASP A 82 3.09 7.73 -0.84
CA ASP A 82 1.98 8.54 -0.32
C ASP A 82 0.67 7.75 -0.24
N LEU A 83 0.42 6.87 -1.21
CA LEU A 83 -0.68 5.91 -1.15
C LEU A 83 -0.55 4.97 0.05
N LYS A 84 0.66 4.47 0.33
CA LYS A 84 0.98 3.62 1.50
C LYS A 84 0.64 4.35 2.80
N LYS A 85 1.02 5.62 2.93
CA LYS A 85 0.64 6.46 4.10
C LYS A 85 -0.88 6.59 4.23
N ALA A 86 -1.59 6.83 3.12
CA ALA A 86 -3.04 6.92 3.11
C ALA A 86 -3.71 5.61 3.54
N PHE A 87 -3.21 4.47 3.05
CA PHE A 87 -3.68 3.13 3.45
C PHE A 87 -3.44 2.87 4.94
N LEU A 88 -2.28 3.26 5.48
CA LEU A 88 -2.01 3.14 6.92
C LEU A 88 -2.98 3.99 7.75
N CYS A 89 -3.31 5.21 7.32
CA CYS A 89 -4.33 6.03 7.96
C CYS A 89 -5.71 5.39 7.89
N ALA A 90 -6.11 4.85 6.73
CA ALA A 90 -7.36 4.12 6.58
C ALA A 90 -7.42 2.89 7.50
N LYS A 91 -6.34 2.10 7.57
CA LYS A 91 -6.22 0.94 8.47
C LYS A 91 -6.40 1.33 9.93
N LYS A 92 -5.78 2.42 10.38
CA LYS A 92 -5.94 2.94 11.75
C LYS A 92 -7.39 3.34 12.03
N LEU A 93 -8.02 4.08 11.11
CA LEU A 93 -9.42 4.48 11.23
C LEU A 93 -10.35 3.26 11.30
N LEU A 94 -10.20 2.31 10.38
CA LEU A 94 -11.03 1.10 10.32
C LEU A 94 -10.86 0.22 11.57
N LYS A 95 -9.63 0.13 12.11
CA LYS A 95 -9.38 -0.55 13.39
C LYS A 95 -10.16 0.09 14.52
N THR A 96 -10.15 1.42 14.64
CA THR A 96 -10.96 2.16 15.63
C THR A 96 -12.45 1.91 15.42
N CYS A 97 -12.89 1.83 14.16
CA CYS A 97 -14.29 1.57 13.81
C CYS A 97 -14.75 0.14 14.11
N ASN A 98 -13.82 -0.81 14.12
CA ASN A 98 -14.04 -2.23 14.40
C ASN A 98 -13.88 -2.56 15.91
N SER A 99 -12.98 -1.87 16.63
CA SER A 99 -12.63 -2.18 18.03
C SER A 99 -13.49 -1.44 19.07
N GLY A 100 -14.51 -0.71 18.65
CA GLY A 100 -15.26 0.18 19.55
C GLY A 100 -16.33 -0.53 20.38
N SER A 101 -16.41 -0.19 21.67
CA SER A 101 -17.48 -0.66 22.57
C SER A 101 -18.87 -0.27 22.04
N LYS A 102 -19.76 -1.26 21.87
CA LYS A 102 -21.13 -1.12 21.32
C LYS A 102 -22.08 -0.28 22.19
N ILE A 103 -21.59 0.31 23.29
CA ILE A 103 -22.37 1.05 24.30
C ILE A 103 -22.32 2.57 24.05
N TYR A 104 -21.22 3.09 23.51
CA TYR A 104 -21.09 4.51 23.13
C TYR A 104 -21.26 4.63 21.61
N LEU A 105 -22.46 4.97 21.12
CA LEU A 105 -22.93 5.00 19.71
C LEU A 105 -23.46 3.68 19.15
#